data_AF-A0A5K1DUY2-F1
#
_entry.id   AF-A0A5K1DUY2-F1
#
_cell.length_a   1.000
_cell.length_b   1.000
_cell.length_c   1.000
_cell.angle_alpha   90.00
_cell.angle_beta   90.00
_cell.angle_gamma   90.00
#
_symmetry.space_group_name_H-M   'P 1'
#
loop_
_entity.id
_entity.type
_entity.pdbx_description
1 polymer ?
#
loop_
_entity_poly.entity_id
_entity_poly.type
_entity_poly.pdbx_seq_one_letter_code
_entity_poly.pdbx_strand_id
1 'polypeptide(L)' 'FSFSQINNVRASSSKVACCHFSSDGKLLASAGHEKK' A
#
# COMPACT_ATOMS: atom_id res chain seq x y z
N PHE A 1 24.08 -8.82 4.40
CA PHE A 1 22.90 -8.36 3.65
C PHE A 1 22.08 -7.50 4.60
N SER A 2 21.92 -6.21 4.34
CA SER A 2 21.12 -5.31 5.19
C SER A 2 19.81 -5.01 4.48
N PHE A 3 18.69 -5.22 5.15
CA PHE A 3 17.37 -4.87 4.63
C PHE A 3 17.14 -3.38 4.89
N SER A 4 17.05 -2.58 3.83
CA SER A 4 16.74 -1.16 3.90
C SER A 4 15.37 -0.86 3.30
N GLN A 5 14.62 0.02 3.96
CA GLN A 5 13.36 0.53 3.41
C GLN A 5 13.65 1.39 2.18
N ILE A 6 13.02 1.06 1.05
CA ILE A 6 13.19 1.81 -0.21
C ILE A 6 12.14 2.91 -0.36
N ASN A 7 10.91 2.68 0.12
CA ASN A 7 9.83 3.67 0.03
C ASN A 7 8.74 3.47 1.09
N ASN A 8 7.97 4.53 1.38
CA ASN A 8 6.76 4.49 2.19
C ASN A 8 5.63 5.25 1.49
N VAL A 9 4.49 4.58 1.25
CA VAL A 9 3.31 5.20 0.61
C VAL A 9 2.17 5.26 1.63
N ARG A 10 1.71 6.48 1.93
CA ARG A 10 0.52 6.70 2.75
C ARG A 10 -0.72 6.75 1.87
N ALA A 11 -1.30 5.59 1.61
CA ALA A 11 -2.47 5.46 0.75
C ALA A 11 -3.79 5.98 1.37
N SER A 12 -3.82 6.19 2.69
CA SER A 12 -5.03 6.56 3.43
C SER A 12 -4.66 7.31 4.72
N SER A 13 -5.53 8.20 5.17
CA SER A 13 -5.39 8.86 6.48
C SER A 13 -5.79 7.92 7.63
N SER A 14 -6.71 7.00 7.35
CA SER A 14 -7.26 5.97 8.24
C SER A 14 -6.55 4.61 8.08
N LYS A 15 -7.02 3.61 8.84
CA LYS A 15 -6.48 2.25 8.76
C LYS A 15 -6.79 1.62 7.39
N VAL A 16 -5.75 1.18 6.69
CA VAL A 16 -5.85 0.29 5.53
C VAL A 16 -6.15 -1.13 6.03
N ALA A 17 -7.21 -1.75 5.52
CA ALA A 17 -7.64 -3.08 5.91
C ALA A 17 -7.00 -4.18 5.05
N CYS A 18 -6.72 -3.91 3.77
CA CYS A 18 -6.07 -4.85 2.87
C CYS A 18 -5.32 -4.13 1.73
N CYS A 19 -4.39 -4.86 1.11
CA CYS A 19 -3.64 -4.40 -0.04
C CYS A 19 -3.35 -5.56 -1.02
N HIS A 20 -3.20 -5.24 -2.30
CA HIS A 20 -2.91 -6.20 -3.36
C HIS A 20 -2.00 -5.56 -4.41
N PHE A 21 -0.82 -6.16 -4.63
CA PHE A 21 0.03 -5.80 -5.75
C PHE A 21 -0.48 -6.44 -7.04
N SER A 22 -0.58 -5.66 -8.11
CA SER A 22 -0.82 -6.22 -9.44
C SER A 22 0.31 -7.20 -9.79
N SER A 23 0.00 -8.22 -10.59
CA SER A 23 0.98 -9.27 -10.97
C SER A 23 2.22 -8.71 -11.68
N ASP A 24 2.10 -7.57 -12.35
CA ASP A 24 3.20 -6.88 -13.02
C ASP A 24 3.97 -5.90 -12.12
N GLY A 25 3.58 -5.79 -10.83
CA GLY A 25 4.28 -5.02 -9.80
C GLY A 25 4.18 -3.49 -9.92
N LYS A 26 3.48 -2.96 -10.94
CA LYS A 26 3.40 -1.51 -11.17
C LYS A 26 2.40 -0.81 -10.28
N LEU A 27 1.37 -1.52 -9.84
CA LEU A 27 0.24 -0.95 -9.11
C LEU A 27 0.04 -1.68 -7.79
N LEU A 28 -0.31 -0.89 -6.77
CA LEU A 28 -0.74 -1.38 -5.47
C LEU A 28 -2.17 -0.90 -5.24
N ALA A 29 -3.11 -1.85 -5.24
CA ALA A 29 -4.46 -1.59 -4.75
C ALA A 29 -4.42 -1.62 -3.22
N SER A 30 -5.09 -0.66 -2.58
CA SER A 30 -5.28 -0.64 -1.13
C SER A 30 -6.74 -0.36 -0.84
N ALA A 31 -7.29 -1.02 0.18
CA ALA A 31 -8.65 -0.76 0.64
C ALA A 31 -8.60 -0.38 2.12
N GLY A 32 -9.20 0.76 2.43
CA GLY A 32 -9.36 1.28 3.79
C GLY A 32 -10.78 1.76 4.01
N HIS A 33 -11.07 2.23 5.21
CA HIS A 33 -12.41 2.76 5.55
C HIS A 33 -12.62 4.21 5.08
N GLU A 34 -11.79 4.69 4.16
CA GLU A 34 -11.86 6.03 3.57
C GLU A 34 -13.13 6.09 2.71
N LYS A 35 -14.24 6.48 3.31
CA LYS A 35 -15.40 6.93 2.56
C LYS A 35 -14.99 8.19 1.78
N LYS A 36 -15.32 8.22 0.49
CA LYS A 36 -15.54 9.48 -0.21
C LYS A 36 -16.70 10.24 0.45
#